data_AF-A0A2K5P2C5-F1
#
_entry.id   AF-A0A2K5P2C5-F1
#
_cell.length_a   1.000
_cell.length_b   1.000
_cell.length_c   1.000
_cell.angle_alpha   90.00
_cell.angle_beta   90.00
_cell.angle_gamma   90.00
#
_symmetry.space_group_name_H-M   'P 1'
#
loop_
_entity.id
_entity.type
_entity.pdbx_description
1 polymer ?
#
loop_
_entity_poly.entity_id
_entity_poly.type
_entity_poly.pdbx_seq_one_letter_code
_entity_poly.pdbx_strand_id
1 'polypeptide(L)'
;MKNVAGVVVTLTPENNLRLLSSQHGLQGCSQSVTELLKRNSGWVFENPSIGVLELRVLATNFRDYAIIFTQLEFGDEPFNTVELYSRTEAASQEAMGLFTKWSRGLGFLSQQQAQLQKDLTCAHKILP
;
A
#
# COMPACT_ATOMS: atom_id res chain seq x y z
N MET A 1 15.48 9.32 -0.41
CA MET A 1 14.39 9.37 -1.43
C MET A 1 13.65 8.05 -1.39
N LYS A 2 12.33 8.02 -1.60
CA LYS A 2 11.53 6.79 -1.59
C LYS A 2 11.25 6.36 -3.04
N ASN A 3 11.60 5.13 -3.39
CA ASN A 3 11.40 4.55 -4.71
C ASN A 3 10.05 3.82 -4.78
N VAL A 4 9.55 3.59 -5.98
CA VAL A 4 8.36 2.75 -6.19
C VAL A 4 8.62 1.33 -5.67
N ALA A 5 7.67 0.80 -4.91
CA ALA A 5 7.62 -0.61 -4.53
C ALA A 5 6.68 -1.37 -5.49
N GLY A 6 7.04 -2.60 -5.84
CA GLY A 6 6.12 -3.54 -6.45
C GLY A 6 5.37 -4.30 -5.36
N VAL A 7 4.06 -4.54 -5.56
CA VAL A 7 3.26 -5.38 -4.66
C VAL A 7 2.33 -6.26 -5.49
N VAL A 8 2.34 -7.56 -5.20
CA VAL A 8 1.37 -8.54 -5.71
C VAL A 8 0.51 -8.98 -4.54
N VAL A 9 -0.80 -8.84 -4.69
CA VAL A 9 -1.79 -9.19 -3.67
C VAL A 9 -2.59 -10.39 -4.14
N THR A 10 -2.70 -11.40 -3.28
CA THR A 10 -3.55 -12.58 -3.51
C THR A 10 -4.43 -12.86 -2.30
N LEU A 11 -5.61 -13.46 -2.55
CA LEU A 11 -6.47 -13.98 -1.49
C LEU A 11 -6.05 -15.41 -1.13
N THR A 12 -5.99 -15.71 0.16
CA THR A 12 -5.84 -17.09 0.65
C THR A 12 -7.19 -17.81 0.64
N PRO A 13 -7.22 -19.16 0.77
CA PRO A 13 -8.48 -19.91 0.92
C PRO A 13 -9.34 -19.45 2.11
N GLU A 14 -8.71 -18.91 3.16
CA GLU A 14 -9.35 -18.38 4.37
C GLU A 14 -9.84 -16.93 4.19
N ASN A 15 -9.68 -16.36 2.99
CA ASN A 15 -9.95 -14.95 2.67
C ASN A 15 -9.04 -13.94 3.36
N ASN A 16 -7.81 -14.34 3.74
CA ASN A 16 -6.77 -13.40 4.15
C ASN A 16 -6.10 -12.77 2.91
N LEU A 17 -5.35 -11.69 3.11
CA LEU A 17 -4.50 -11.12 2.07
C LEU A 17 -3.08 -11.61 2.22
N ARG A 18 -2.52 -12.19 1.17
CA ARG A 18 -1.08 -12.44 1.04
C ARG A 18 -0.48 -11.38 0.12
N LEU A 19 0.49 -10.64 0.64
CA LEU A 19 1.20 -9.57 -0.05
C LEU A 19 2.63 -10.02 -0.31
N LEU A 20 3.02 -10.12 -1.57
CA LEU A 20 4.41 -10.21 -2.00
C LEU A 20 4.86 -8.81 -2.40
N SER A 21 5.83 -8.26 -1.68
CA SER A 21 6.34 -6.90 -1.92
C SER A 21 7.80 -6.94 -2.35
N SER A 22 8.21 -6.00 -3.22
CA SER A 22 9.60 -5.76 -3.53
C SER A 22 9.93 -4.27 -3.57
N GLN A 23 10.96 -3.88 -2.85
CA GLN A 23 11.36 -2.48 -2.67
C GLN A 23 12.87 -2.35 -2.50
N HIS A 24 13.36 -1.12 -2.52
CA HIS A 24 14.77 -0.83 -2.22
C HIS A 24 15.08 -1.11 -0.73
N GLY A 25 16.11 -1.90 -0.50
CA GLY A 25 16.71 -2.15 0.81
C GLY A 25 18.21 -1.79 0.83
N LEU A 26 18.88 -2.07 1.96
CA LEU A 26 20.28 -1.67 2.18
C LEU A 26 21.28 -2.33 1.20
N GLN A 27 20.98 -3.54 0.72
CA GLN A 27 21.85 -4.32 -0.16
C GLN A 27 21.28 -4.46 -1.60
N GLY A 28 20.38 -3.57 -1.99
CA GLY A 28 19.65 -3.65 -3.27
C GLY A 28 18.19 -4.02 -3.06
N CYS A 29 17.58 -4.72 -4.01
CA CYS A 29 16.16 -5.05 -3.93
C CYS A 29 15.88 -6.10 -2.85
N SER A 30 15.03 -5.73 -1.89
CA SER A 30 14.51 -6.62 -0.86
C SER A 30 13.12 -7.10 -1.23
N GLN A 31 12.84 -8.37 -1.01
CA GLN A 31 11.54 -8.99 -1.22
C GLN A 31 11.01 -9.52 0.11
N SER A 32 9.72 -9.37 0.35
CA SER A 32 9.07 -9.86 1.56
C SER A 32 7.70 -10.43 1.24
N VAL A 33 7.29 -11.44 2.00
CA VAL A 33 5.94 -11.98 1.98
C VAL A 33 5.30 -11.70 3.32
N THR A 34 4.11 -11.10 3.29
CA THR A 34 3.32 -10.77 4.47
C THR A 34 1.91 -11.31 4.29
N GLU A 35 1.32 -11.82 5.36
CA GLU A 35 -0.10 -12.16 5.39
C GLU A 35 -0.85 -11.21 6.32
N LEU A 36 -1.99 -10.71 5.90
CA LEU A 36 -2.90 -9.92 6.71
C LEU A 36 -4.20 -10.69 6.91
N LEU A 37 -4.56 -10.88 8.17
CA LEU A 37 -5.73 -11.62 8.60
C LEU A 37 -6.98 -10.77 8.42
N LYS A 38 -8.05 -11.39 7.93
CA LYS A 38 -9.35 -10.71 7.84
C LYS A 38 -9.96 -10.59 9.24
N ARG A 39 -10.27 -9.36 9.67
CA ARG A 39 -10.73 -9.08 11.04
C ARG A 39 -12.19 -9.49 11.30
N ASN A 40 -13.10 -9.20 10.36
CA ASN A 40 -14.53 -9.42 10.54
C ASN A 40 -15.24 -9.66 9.19
N SER A 41 -16.58 -9.58 9.16
CA SER A 41 -17.36 -9.73 7.91
C SER A 41 -17.05 -8.65 6.86
N GLY A 42 -16.47 -7.52 7.26
CA GLY A 42 -15.99 -6.47 6.36
C GLY A 42 -14.66 -6.82 5.68
N TRP A 43 -14.30 -6.01 4.68
CA TRP A 43 -13.00 -6.09 3.98
C TRP A 43 -11.92 -5.28 4.70
N VAL A 44 -11.70 -5.63 5.97
CA VAL A 44 -10.69 -5.01 6.84
C VAL A 44 -9.69 -6.07 7.26
N PHE A 45 -8.41 -5.76 7.09
CA PHE A 45 -7.32 -6.70 7.32
C PHE A 45 -6.33 -6.17 8.36
N GLU A 46 -5.68 -7.07 9.10
CA GLU A 46 -4.73 -6.72 10.16
C GLU A 46 -3.61 -7.75 10.26
N ASN A 47 -2.46 -7.32 10.77
CA ASN A 47 -1.45 -8.22 11.32
C ASN A 47 -0.69 -7.48 12.42
N PRO A 48 -1.19 -7.52 13.66
CA PRO A 48 -0.58 -6.83 14.79
C PRO A 48 0.87 -7.28 15.06
N SER A 49 1.24 -8.52 14.72
CA SER A 49 2.59 -9.03 14.92
C SER A 49 3.67 -8.31 14.09
N ILE A 50 3.25 -7.55 13.06
CA ILE A 50 4.14 -6.69 12.26
C ILE A 50 3.72 -5.21 12.34
N GLY A 51 2.90 -4.85 13.33
CA GLY A 51 2.44 -3.47 13.54
C GLY A 51 1.38 -2.99 12.55
N VAL A 52 0.69 -3.87 11.82
CA VAL A 52 -0.45 -3.48 10.97
C VAL A 52 -1.74 -3.65 11.76
N LEU A 53 -2.29 -2.55 12.27
CA LEU A 53 -3.54 -2.57 13.03
C LEU A 53 -4.77 -2.63 12.12
N GLU A 54 -4.68 -2.00 10.95
CA GLU A 54 -5.79 -1.94 10.03
C GLU A 54 -5.32 -1.66 8.60
N LEU A 55 -5.85 -2.39 7.63
CA LEU A 55 -5.74 -2.11 6.20
C LEU A 55 -7.13 -2.12 5.56
N ARG A 56 -7.42 -1.07 4.79
CA ARG A 56 -8.67 -0.92 4.03
C ARG A 56 -8.42 -0.39 2.63
N VAL A 57 -9.25 -0.82 1.68
CA VAL A 57 -9.30 -0.24 0.35
C VAL A 57 -10.23 0.97 0.38
N LEU A 58 -9.69 2.17 0.14
CA LEU A 58 -10.49 3.40 0.09
C LEU A 58 -11.16 3.59 -1.28
N ALA A 59 -10.45 3.28 -2.36
CA ALA A 59 -10.98 3.33 -3.71
C ALA A 59 -10.13 2.45 -4.64
N THR A 60 -10.78 1.77 -5.58
CA THR A 60 -10.12 1.04 -6.67
C THR A 60 -11.14 0.78 -7.77
N ASN A 61 -10.67 0.70 -9.00
CA ASN A 61 -11.44 0.17 -10.13
C ASN A 61 -10.99 -1.24 -10.53
N PHE A 62 -10.13 -1.87 -9.72
CA PHE A 62 -9.49 -3.18 -9.93
C PHE A 62 -8.64 -3.33 -11.20
N ARG A 63 -8.64 -2.33 -12.08
CA ARG A 63 -8.00 -2.35 -13.39
C ARG A 63 -6.75 -1.50 -13.44
N ASP A 64 -6.79 -0.28 -12.91
CA ASP A 64 -5.78 0.75 -13.18
C ASP A 64 -5.11 1.26 -11.90
N TYR A 65 -5.85 1.33 -10.79
CA TYR A 65 -5.33 1.87 -9.53
C TYR A 65 -5.98 1.26 -8.29
N ALA A 66 -5.31 1.44 -7.15
CA ALA A 66 -5.88 1.22 -5.83
C ALA A 66 -5.35 2.27 -4.85
N ILE A 67 -6.23 2.79 -3.98
CA ILE A 67 -5.89 3.68 -2.89
C ILE A 67 -6.14 2.93 -1.58
N ILE A 68 -5.08 2.74 -0.82
CA ILE A 68 -5.07 1.92 0.39
C ILE A 68 -4.85 2.82 1.59
N PHE A 69 -5.67 2.62 2.62
CA PHE A 69 -5.43 3.17 3.96
C PHE A 69 -4.81 2.07 4.82
N THR A 70 -3.76 2.41 5.54
CA THR A 70 -3.16 1.52 6.53
C THR A 70 -2.92 2.28 7.84
N GLN A 71 -3.48 1.77 8.93
CA GLN A 71 -3.10 2.15 10.28
C GLN A 71 -1.98 1.22 10.77
N LEU A 72 -0.88 1.83 11.16
CA LEU A 72 0.32 1.19 11.64
C LEU A 72 0.56 1.56 13.10
N GLU A 73 1.29 0.71 13.80
CA GLU A 73 1.75 0.92 15.17
C GLU A 73 3.28 0.84 15.19
N PHE A 74 3.92 1.87 15.75
CA PHE A 74 5.36 1.87 16.01
C PHE A 74 5.61 2.27 17.47
N GLY A 75 6.02 1.30 18.29
CA GLY A 75 5.99 1.46 19.74
C GLY A 75 4.54 1.53 20.23
N ASP A 76 4.21 2.52 21.05
CA ASP A 76 2.84 2.76 21.56
C ASP A 76 2.08 3.84 20.77
N GLU A 77 2.62 4.27 19.62
CA GLU A 77 2.05 5.36 18.82
C GLU A 77 1.44 4.84 17.51
N PRO A 78 0.11 4.96 17.32
CA PRO A 78 -0.51 4.64 16.06
C PRO A 78 -0.32 5.79 15.06
N PHE A 79 -0.01 5.46 13.82
CA PHE A 79 0.05 6.41 12.71
C PHE A 79 -0.60 5.85 11.47
N ASN A 80 -1.07 6.75 10.60
CA ASN A 80 -1.83 6.39 9.42
C ASN A 80 -1.01 6.65 8.15
N THR A 81 -1.26 5.85 7.14
CA THR A 81 -0.73 6.05 5.80
C THR A 81 -1.84 5.92 4.76
N VAL A 82 -1.69 6.63 3.66
CA VAL A 82 -2.51 6.47 2.47
C VAL A 82 -1.57 6.28 1.29
N GLU A 83 -1.75 5.21 0.54
CA GLU A 83 -0.88 4.85 -0.58
C GLU A 83 -1.70 4.73 -1.86
N LEU A 84 -1.15 5.24 -2.97
CA LEU A 84 -1.72 5.10 -4.30
C LEU A 84 -0.85 4.13 -5.12
N TYR A 85 -1.45 3.01 -5.49
CA TYR A 85 -0.89 2.02 -6.40
C TYR A 85 -1.45 2.24 -7.80
N SER A 86 -0.61 2.05 -8.83
CA SER A 86 -1.00 2.08 -10.23
C SER A 86 -0.48 0.84 -10.96
N ARG A 87 -1.23 0.36 -11.95
CA ARG A 87 -0.78 -0.70 -12.87
C ARG A 87 0.19 -0.21 -13.94
N THR A 88 0.33 1.10 -14.10
CA THR A 88 1.23 1.76 -15.04
C THR A 88 2.28 2.58 -14.29
N GLU A 89 3.34 3.02 -14.99
CA GLU A 89 4.43 3.83 -14.40
C GLU A 89 3.91 5.12 -13.72
N ALA A 90 2.82 5.69 -14.21
CA ALA A 90 2.15 6.83 -13.60
C ALA A 90 0.67 6.54 -13.38
N ALA A 91 0.13 7.02 -12.26
CA ALA A 91 -1.30 6.98 -11.97
C ALA A 91 -2.07 7.95 -12.87
N SER A 92 -3.33 7.61 -13.19
CA SER A 92 -4.22 8.48 -13.95
C SER A 92 -4.59 9.74 -13.16
N GLN A 93 -5.03 10.79 -13.87
CA GLN A 93 -5.50 12.03 -13.22
C GLN A 93 -6.69 11.77 -12.28
N GLU A 94 -7.57 10.84 -12.64
CA GLU A 94 -8.67 10.41 -11.77
C GLU A 94 -8.15 9.82 -10.46
N ALA A 95 -7.21 8.85 -10.54
CA ALA A 95 -6.64 8.20 -9.37
C ALA A 95 -5.90 9.19 -8.47
N MET A 96 -5.14 10.13 -9.06
CA MET A 96 -4.49 11.22 -8.34
C MET A 96 -5.49 12.13 -7.63
N GLY A 97 -6.58 12.51 -8.31
CA GLY A 97 -7.64 13.34 -7.73
C GLY A 97 -8.34 12.66 -6.54
N LEU A 98 -8.63 11.36 -6.66
CA LEU A 98 -9.19 10.56 -5.57
C LEU A 98 -8.21 10.41 -4.41
N PHE A 99 -6.92 10.18 -4.68
CA PHE A 99 -5.88 10.09 -3.66
C PHE A 99 -5.77 11.40 -2.88
N THR A 100 -5.71 12.55 -3.55
CA THR A 100 -5.70 13.86 -2.89
C THR A 100 -6.98 14.11 -2.08
N LYS A 101 -8.15 13.73 -2.60
CA LYS A 101 -9.42 13.87 -1.89
C LYS A 101 -9.44 13.05 -0.60
N TRP A 102 -9.03 11.78 -0.67
CA TRP A 102 -8.97 10.88 0.49
C TRP A 102 -7.94 11.36 1.52
N SER A 103 -6.71 11.66 1.08
CA SER A 103 -5.65 12.16 1.96
C SER A 103 -6.09 13.41 2.72
N ARG A 104 -6.70 14.39 2.03
CA ARG A 104 -7.23 15.60 2.69
C ARG A 104 -8.37 15.29 3.66
N GLY A 105 -9.30 14.41 3.26
CA GLY A 105 -10.43 14.01 4.10
C GLY A 105 -10.01 13.29 5.38
N LEU A 106 -8.87 12.60 5.36
CA LEU A 106 -8.25 11.93 6.50
C LEU A 106 -7.32 12.84 7.32
N GLY A 107 -7.21 14.12 6.97
CA GLY A 107 -6.44 15.12 7.72
C GLY A 107 -4.96 15.23 7.37
N PHE A 108 -4.49 14.55 6.31
CA PHE A 108 -3.11 14.72 5.85
C PHE A 108 -2.91 16.09 5.20
N LEU A 109 -1.81 16.75 5.56
CA LEU A 109 -1.36 18.00 4.97
C LEU A 109 -0.65 17.73 3.64
N SER A 110 -0.71 18.67 2.70
CA SER A 110 -0.05 18.56 1.40
C SER A 110 1.45 18.29 1.50
N GLN A 111 2.11 18.87 2.51
CA GLN A 111 3.54 18.67 2.79
C GLN A 111 3.90 17.25 3.27
N GLN A 112 2.91 16.47 3.73
CA GLN A 112 3.12 15.06 4.13
C GLN A 112 2.98 14.12 2.93
N GLN A 113 2.48 14.60 1.79
CA GLN A 113 2.40 13.83 0.57
C GLN A 113 3.78 13.78 -0.10
N ALA A 114 4.22 12.58 -0.48
CA ALA A 114 5.45 12.37 -1.22
C ALA A 114 5.16 11.68 -2.55
N GLN A 115 5.81 12.13 -3.62
CA GLN A 115 5.83 11.41 -4.88
C GLN A 115 7.03 10.46 -4.89
N LEU A 116 6.78 9.20 -5.19
CA LEU A 116 7.83 8.19 -5.30
C LEU A 116 8.63 8.38 -6.58
N GLN A 117 9.93 8.08 -6.53
CA GLN A 117 10.75 8.08 -7.74
C GLN A 117 10.36 6.92 -8.65
N LYS A 118 10.26 7.20 -9.96
CA LYS A 118 9.89 6.25 -11.02
C LYS A 118 11.00 5.24 -11.34
N ASP A 119 11.74 4.80 -10.33
CA ASP A 119 12.67 3.69 -10.44
C ASP A 119 11.92 2.39 -10.17
N LEU A 120 11.64 1.65 -11.24
CA LEU A 120 10.91 0.38 -11.21
C LEU A 120 11.84 -0.84 -11.06
N THR A 121 13.15 -0.63 -10.88
CA THR A 121 14.15 -1.72 -10.85
C THR A 121 13.80 -2.83 -9.87
N CYS A 122 13.36 -2.47 -8.65
CA CYS A 122 12.93 -3.46 -7.66
C CYS A 122 11.49 -3.93 -7.87
N ALA A 123 10.60 -3.08 -8.38
CA ALA A 123 9.24 -3.49 -8.69
C ALA A 123 9.22 -4.64 -9.73
N HIS A 124 10.05 -4.55 -10.77
CA HIS A 124 10.20 -5.59 -11.81
C HIS A 124 10.86 -6.90 -11.31
N LYS A 125 11.25 -7.00 -10.03
CA LYS A 125 11.66 -8.29 -9.45
C LYS A 125 10.47 -9.23 -9.23
N ILE A 126 9.26 -8.69 -9.13
CA ILE A 126 8.03 -9.46 -8.87
C ILE A 126 6.89 -9.13 -9.83
N LEU A 127 6.99 -8.01 -10.55
CA LEU A 127 6.04 -7.60 -11.57
C LEU A 127 6.60 -7.96 -12.95
N PRO A 128 5.74 -8.38 -13.90
CA PRO A 128 6.14 -8.71 -15.26
C PRO A 128 6.65 -7.48 -16.05
#